data_AF-A0A1B6CFR4-F1
#
_entry.id   AF-A0A1B6CFR4-F1
#
_cell.length_a   1.000
_cell.length_b   1.000
_cell.length_c   1.000
_cell.angle_alpha   90.00
_cell.angle_beta   90.00
_cell.angle_gamma   90.00
#
_symmetry.space_group_name_H-M   'P 1'
#
loop_
_entity.id
_entity.type
_entity.pdbx_description
1 polymer ?
#
loop_
_entity_poly.entity_id
_entity_poly.type
_entity_poly.pdbx_seq_one_letter_code
_entity_poly.pdbx_strand_id
1 'polypeptide(L)'
;MDMYLGITGYLCKDNAADGIQSFLESRQLPLERLLLETDSPFMYPNARGMKLPTKVKEALTERSLSFLQRYCTFQRNEPCSLPAIVEIVAAFLEKSPEEIALATAFNALKIFGLT
;
A
#
# COMPACT_ATOMS: atom_id res chain seq x y z
N MET A 1 -3.12 -22.15 11.51
CA MET A 1 -2.26 -21.52 10.48
C MET A 1 -2.38 -20.03 10.68
N ASP A 2 -1.26 -19.39 10.98
CA ASP A 2 -1.19 -17.93 11.10
C ASP A 2 -0.96 -17.35 9.70
N MET A 3 -1.96 -16.65 9.16
CA MET A 3 -1.89 -16.05 7.82
C MET A 3 -1.63 -14.54 7.91
N TYR A 4 -1.00 -14.00 6.86
CA TYR A 4 -0.76 -12.58 6.66
C TYR A 4 -1.53 -12.11 5.41
N LEU A 5 -1.93 -10.85 5.37
CA LEU A 5 -2.54 -10.21 4.22
C LEU A 5 -1.53 -9.30 3.53
N GLY A 6 -1.15 -9.65 2.30
CA GLY A 6 -0.34 -8.80 1.42
C GLY A 6 -1.19 -7.80 0.65
N ILE A 7 -0.79 -6.53 0.63
CA ILE A 7 -1.44 -5.47 -0.14
C ILE A 7 -0.48 -4.91 -1.17
N THR A 8 -0.97 -4.83 -2.41
CA THR A 8 -0.27 -4.29 -3.58
C THR A 8 -0.88 -2.98 -4.05
N GLY A 9 -0.33 -2.40 -5.13
CA GLY A 9 -0.95 -1.27 -5.82
C GLY A 9 -2.30 -1.57 -6.49
N TYR A 10 -2.78 -2.83 -6.45
CA TYR A 10 -4.18 -3.16 -6.77
C TYR A 10 -5.18 -2.31 -5.97
N LEU A 11 -4.81 -1.89 -4.76
CA LEU A 11 -5.62 -1.02 -3.90
C LEU A 11 -6.17 0.21 -4.65
N CYS A 12 -5.39 0.81 -5.56
CA CYS A 12 -5.80 1.98 -6.35
C CYS A 12 -6.85 1.66 -7.43
N LYS A 13 -7.05 0.38 -7.75
CA LYS A 13 -7.97 -0.12 -8.79
C LYS A 13 -9.24 -0.71 -8.21
N ASP A 14 -9.27 -1.03 -6.93
CA ASP A 14 -10.45 -1.57 -6.26
C ASP A 14 -11.63 -0.59 -6.33
N ASN A 15 -12.82 -1.14 -6.55
CA ASN A 15 -14.09 -0.42 -6.60
C ASN A 15 -15.27 -1.29 -6.13
N ALA A 16 -15.00 -2.43 -5.49
CA ALA A 16 -16.05 -3.22 -4.88
C ALA A 16 -16.54 -2.52 -3.61
N ALA A 17 -17.85 -2.58 -3.35
CA ALA A 17 -18.45 -1.95 -2.17
C ALA A 17 -17.92 -2.56 -0.85
N ASP A 18 -17.58 -3.84 -0.89
CA ASP A 18 -17.00 -4.66 0.16
C ASP A 18 -15.55 -5.08 -0.17
N GLY A 19 -14.87 -4.27 -0.99
CA GLY A 19 -13.50 -4.52 -1.43
C GLY A 19 -12.43 -4.22 -0.37
N ILE A 20 -11.17 -4.28 -0.80
CA ILE A 20 -10.00 -4.03 0.06
C ILE A 20 -9.98 -2.59 0.61
N GLN A 21 -10.46 -1.61 -0.16
CA GLN A 21 -10.56 -0.23 0.35
C GLN A 21 -11.53 -0.16 1.54
N SER A 22 -12.73 -0.71 1.38
CA SER A 22 -13.77 -0.77 2.43
C SER A 22 -13.28 -1.55 3.66
N PHE A 23 -12.59 -2.67 3.43
CA PHE A 23 -11.97 -3.45 4.49
C PHE A 23 -10.90 -2.67 5.27
N LEU A 24 -10.00 -1.95 4.59
CA LEU A 24 -9.02 -1.09 5.26
C LEU A 24 -9.68 0.06 6.03
N GLU A 25 -10.72 0.69 5.47
CA GLU A 25 -11.47 1.75 6.15
C GLU A 25 -12.16 1.27 7.42
N SER A 26 -12.61 0.01 7.45
CA SER A 26 -13.20 -0.61 8.64
C SER A 26 -12.21 -0.75 9.81
N ARG A 27 -10.90 -0.70 9.54
CA ARG A 27 -9.80 -0.84 10.51
C ARG A 27 -9.87 -2.11 11.37
N GLN A 28 -10.51 -3.15 10.85
CA GLN A 28 -10.60 -4.46 11.52
C GLN A 28 -9.34 -5.32 11.30
N LEU A 29 -8.49 -4.97 10.33
CA LEU A 29 -7.24 -5.69 10.05
C LEU A 29 -6.21 -5.45 11.16
N PRO A 30 -5.76 -6.50 11.87
CA PRO A 30 -4.67 -6.37 12.82
C PRO A 30 -3.37 -6.03 12.12
N LEU A 31 -2.67 -4.99 12.58
CA LEU A 31 -1.50 -4.46 11.89
C LEU A 31 -0.33 -5.46 11.86
N GLU A 32 -0.21 -6.33 12.85
CA GLU A 32 0.77 -7.42 12.95
C GLU A 32 0.54 -8.57 11.94
N ARG A 33 -0.56 -8.51 11.18
CA ARG A 33 -0.89 -9.44 10.10
C ARG A 33 -0.84 -8.80 8.72
N LEU A 34 -0.46 -7.51 8.61
CA LEU A 34 -0.37 -6.80 7.35
C LEU A 34 1.04 -6.91 6.75
N LEU A 35 1.11 -7.15 5.44
CA LEU A 35 2.30 -7.04 4.60
C LEU A 35 2.02 -6.08 3.44
N LEU A 36 3.05 -5.37 2.99
CA LEU A 36 2.98 -4.51 1.82
C LEU A 36 4.01 -4.95 0.79
N GLU A 37 3.61 -5.00 -0.46
CA GLU A 37 4.48 -5.41 -1.56
C GLU A 37 4.11 -4.67 -2.84
N THR A 38 5.04 -4.60 -3.81
CA THR A 38 4.79 -3.89 -5.06
C THR A 38 4.22 -4.78 -6.16
N ASP A 39 4.45 -6.09 -6.06
CA ASP A 39 4.22 -7.08 -7.14
C ASP A 39 4.82 -6.63 -8.48
N SER A 40 5.95 -5.91 -8.45
CA SER A 40 6.60 -5.41 -9.65
C SER A 40 7.08 -6.57 -10.53
N PRO A 41 6.89 -6.52 -11.86
CA PRO A 41 6.55 -5.34 -12.68
C PRO A 41 5.04 -5.03 -12.81
N PHE A 42 4.17 -5.72 -12.08
CA PHE A 42 2.72 -5.56 -12.12
C PHE A 42 2.20 -4.61 -11.03
N MET A 43 0.87 -4.50 -10.92
CA MET A 43 0.16 -3.77 -9.85
C MET A 43 0.63 -2.32 -9.63
N TYR A 44 0.85 -1.57 -10.70
CA TYR A 44 1.17 -0.14 -10.64
C TYR A 44 0.16 0.65 -9.77
N PRO A 45 0.62 1.33 -8.69
CA PRO A 45 -0.24 2.10 -7.81
C PRO A 45 -0.58 3.45 -8.46
N ASN A 46 -1.71 3.52 -9.17
CA ASN A 46 -2.16 4.76 -9.80
C ASN A 46 -2.62 5.78 -8.75
N ALA A 47 -1.68 6.58 -8.24
CA ALA A 47 -1.87 7.63 -7.24
C ALA A 47 -2.92 8.69 -7.63
N ARG A 48 -3.23 8.84 -8.91
CA ARG A 48 -4.25 9.77 -9.42
C ARG A 48 -5.52 9.06 -9.89
N GLY A 49 -5.67 7.78 -9.57
CA GLY A 49 -6.82 6.97 -9.97
C GLY A 49 -8.14 7.59 -9.49
N MET A 50 -9.17 7.59 -10.34
CA MET A 50 -10.49 8.13 -9.99
C MET A 50 -11.11 7.42 -8.78
N LYS A 51 -10.77 6.13 -8.59
CA LYS A 51 -11.27 5.26 -7.54
C LYS A 51 -10.66 5.53 -6.16
N LEU A 52 -9.55 6.27 -6.08
CA LEU A 52 -8.97 6.64 -4.79
C LEU A 52 -9.71 7.86 -4.19
N PRO A 53 -10.12 7.80 -2.92
CA PRO A 53 -10.70 8.94 -2.22
C PRO A 53 -9.77 10.16 -2.19
N THR A 54 -10.33 11.37 -2.15
CA THR A 54 -9.55 12.62 -2.12
C THR A 54 -8.59 12.68 -0.94
N LYS A 55 -9.04 12.29 0.26
CA LYS A 55 -8.20 12.22 1.48
C LYS A 55 -6.91 11.40 1.27
N VAL A 56 -6.99 10.32 0.48
CA VAL A 56 -5.87 9.43 0.22
C VAL A 56 -4.91 10.04 -0.79
N LYS A 57 -5.44 10.73 -1.81
CA LYS A 57 -4.63 11.44 -2.81
C LYS A 57 -3.81 12.57 -2.17
N GLU A 58 -4.41 13.29 -1.24
CA GLU A 58 -3.79 14.41 -0.53
C GLU A 58 -2.74 13.97 0.50
N ALA A 59 -2.82 12.72 0.98
CA ALA A 59 -1.84 12.16 1.90
C ALA A 59 -0.50 11.78 1.25
N LEU A 60 -0.42 11.73 -0.08
CA LEU A 60 0.79 11.29 -0.79
C LEU A 60 1.86 12.38 -0.83
N THR A 61 3.08 12.00 -0.45
CA THR A 61 4.21 12.93 -0.43
C THR A 61 4.75 13.17 -1.83
N GLU A 62 5.32 14.37 -2.06
CA GLU A 62 6.00 14.69 -3.32
C GLU A 62 7.13 13.71 -3.63
N ARG A 63 7.82 13.23 -2.59
CA ARG A 63 8.89 12.24 -2.71
C ARG A 63 8.36 10.93 -3.29
N SER A 64 7.31 10.36 -2.71
CA SER A 64 6.71 9.12 -3.20
C SER A 64 6.14 9.26 -4.61
N LEU A 65 5.48 10.39 -4.89
CA LEU A 65 5.01 10.72 -6.24
C LEU A 65 6.16 10.84 -7.25
N SER A 66 7.31 11.39 -6.85
CA SER A 66 8.48 11.52 -7.73
C SER A 66 9.03 10.16 -8.17
N PHE A 67 9.03 9.15 -7.29
CA PHE A 67 9.44 7.79 -7.66
C PHE A 67 8.50 7.16 -8.69
N LEU A 68 7.19 7.32 -8.49
CA LEU A 68 6.19 6.82 -9.44
C LEU A 68 6.33 7.47 -10.80
N GLN A 69 6.53 8.79 -10.85
CA GLN A 69 6.62 9.53 -12.11
C GLN A 69 7.92 9.28 -12.86
N ARG A 70 9.03 9.09 -12.13
CA ARG A 70 10.36 8.97 -12.73
C ARG A 70 10.71 7.54 -13.14
N TYR A 71 10.24 6.53 -12.42
CA TYR A 71 10.70 5.15 -12.58
C TYR A 71 9.60 4.15 -12.90
N CYS A 72 8.34 4.47 -12.61
CA CYS A 72 7.23 3.55 -12.80
C CYS A 72 6.33 4.01 -13.96
N THR A 73 5.65 3.06 -14.59
CA THR A 73 4.63 3.32 -15.60
C THR A 73 3.45 2.39 -15.39
N PHE A 74 2.31 2.68 -16.04
CA PHE A 74 1.15 1.79 -15.98
C PHE A 74 1.45 0.37 -16.48
N GLN A 75 2.40 0.21 -17.41
CA GLN A 75 2.80 -1.07 -17.99
C GLN A 75 3.91 -1.77 -17.20
N ARG A 76 4.63 -1.03 -16.36
CA ARG A 76 5.78 -1.54 -15.62
C ARG A 76 5.94 -0.80 -14.30
N ASN A 77 5.56 -1.46 -13.22
CA ASN A 77 5.85 -1.03 -11.87
C ASN A 77 7.29 -1.38 -11.47
N GLU A 78 7.81 -0.73 -10.44
CA GLU A 78 9.14 -0.99 -9.89
C GLU A 78 9.11 -1.04 -8.35
N PRO A 79 10.04 -1.73 -7.68
CA PRO A 79 10.08 -1.81 -6.21
C PRO A 79 10.10 -0.45 -5.50
N CYS A 80 10.62 0.59 -6.16
CA CYS A 80 10.61 1.95 -5.63
C CYS A 80 9.21 2.57 -5.53
N SER A 81 8.14 1.90 -5.99
CA SER A 81 6.76 2.30 -5.79
C SER A 81 6.25 2.02 -4.38
N LEU A 82 6.97 1.21 -3.57
CA LEU A 82 6.52 0.75 -2.26
C LEU A 82 6.15 1.90 -1.30
N PRO A 83 6.91 3.02 -1.20
CA PRO A 83 6.54 4.13 -0.33
C PRO A 83 5.16 4.73 -0.65
N ALA A 84 4.77 4.76 -1.94
CA ALA A 84 3.43 5.22 -2.30
C ALA A 84 2.35 4.25 -1.80
N ILE A 85 2.58 2.93 -1.88
CA ILE A 85 1.63 1.93 -1.35
C ILE A 85 1.49 2.08 0.17
N VAL A 86 2.61 2.29 0.88
CA VAL A 86 2.62 2.57 2.33
C VAL A 86 1.76 3.77 2.66
N GLU A 87 1.97 4.91 1.99
CA GLU A 87 1.22 6.14 2.24
C GLU A 87 -0.28 5.98 1.93
N ILE A 88 -0.63 5.28 0.85
CA ILE A 88 -2.03 4.99 0.50
C ILE A 88 -2.70 4.16 1.60
N VAL A 89 -2.05 3.09 2.06
CA VAL A 89 -2.57 2.22 3.12
C VAL A 89 -2.66 2.97 4.45
N ALA A 90 -1.65 3.77 4.79
CA ALA A 90 -1.65 4.60 5.99
C ALA A 90 -2.83 5.58 6.01
N ALA A 91 -3.14 6.21 4.88
CA ALA A 91 -4.28 7.10 4.74
C ALA A 91 -5.63 6.41 4.93
N PHE A 92 -5.78 5.16 4.47
CA PHE A 92 -6.99 4.38 4.73
C PHE A 92 -7.14 3.96 6.20
N LEU A 93 -6.03 3.61 6.85
CA LEU A 93 -5.99 3.16 8.24
C LEU A 93 -5.99 4.32 9.27
N GLU A 94 -5.89 5.58 8.82
CA GLU A 94 -5.71 6.76 9.67
C GLU A 94 -4.51 6.64 10.63
N LYS A 95 -3.39 6.15 10.09
CA LYS A 95 -2.11 5.98 10.79
C LYS A 95 -1.00 6.75 10.09
N SER A 96 0.12 6.95 10.77
CA SER A 96 1.27 7.58 10.11
C SER A 96 1.94 6.60 9.14
N PRO A 97 2.51 7.08 8.01
CA PRO A 97 3.28 6.23 7.10
C PRO A 97 4.43 5.50 7.80
N GLU A 98 5.06 6.12 8.80
CA GLU A 98 6.15 5.53 9.59
C GLU A 98 5.67 4.35 10.42
N GLU A 99 4.50 4.46 11.06
CA GLU A 99 3.91 3.36 11.85
C GLU A 99 3.62 2.14 10.95
N ILE A 100 3.01 2.38 9.79
CA ILE A 100 2.70 1.33 8.81
C ILE A 100 3.98 0.70 8.25
N ALA A 101 4.96 1.52 7.85
CA ALA A 101 6.23 1.04 7.33
C ALA A 101 6.96 0.16 8.36
N LEU A 102 7.04 0.63 9.61
CA LEU A 102 7.74 -0.08 10.67
C LEU A 102 7.06 -1.43 10.98
N ALA A 103 5.73 -1.42 11.16
CA ALA A 103 4.99 -2.64 11.48
C ALA A 103 5.09 -3.67 10.35
N THR A 104 4.90 -3.24 9.10
CA THR A 104 4.92 -4.14 7.94
C THR A 104 6.33 -4.66 7.64
N ALA A 105 7.37 -3.86 7.89
CA ALA A 105 8.75 -4.31 7.83
C ALA A 105 9.05 -5.37 8.91
N PHE A 106 8.64 -5.15 10.17
CA PHE A 106 8.81 -6.14 11.22
C PHE A 106 8.06 -7.44 10.93
N ASN A 107 6.83 -7.34 10.41
CA ASN A 107 6.05 -8.50 9.99
C ASN A 107 6.78 -9.30 8.90
N ALA A 108 7.30 -8.61 7.88
CA ALA A 108 8.07 -9.22 6.80
C ALA A 108 9.33 -9.92 7.33
N LEU A 109 10.10 -9.24 8.21
CA LEU A 109 11.27 -9.83 8.86
C LEU A 109 10.94 -11.13 9.57
N LYS A 110 9.85 -11.14 10.35
CA LYS A 110 9.39 -12.30 11.12
C LYS A 110 8.91 -13.45 10.24
N ILE A 111 8.05 -13.19 9.26
CA ILE A 111 7.42 -14.25 8.45
C ILE A 111 8.40 -14.88 7.45
N PHE A 112 9.34 -14.08 6.94
CA PHE A 112 10.36 -14.55 5.98
C PHE A 112 11.66 -15.01 6.64
N GLY A 113 11.77 -14.97 7.97
CA GLY A 113 12.95 -15.44 8.70
C GLY A 113 14.22 -14.63 8.40
N LEU A 114 14.08 -13.31 8.29
CA LEU A 114 15.18 -12.39 7.92
C LEU A 114 15.89 -11.81 9.15
N THR A 115 15.69 -12.42 10.32
CA THR A 115 16.25 -12.06 11.63
C THR A 115 16.78 -13.30 12.31
#